data_AF-A0A970SN23-F1
#
_entry.id   AF-A0A970SN23-F1
#
_cell.length_a   1.000
_cell.length_b   1.000
_cell.length_c   1.000
_cell.angle_alpha   90.00
_cell.angle_beta   90.00
_cell.angle_gamma   90.00
#
_symmetry.space_group_name_H-M   'P 1'
#
loop_
_entity.id
_entity.type
_entity.pdbx_description
1 polymer ?
#
loop_
_entity_poly.entity_id
_entity_poly.type
_entity_poly.pdbx_seq_one_letter_code
_entity_poly.pdbx_strand_id
1 'polypeptide(L)'
;MKKTIVLILVALFVISLPAMAARVINKPIPHDPICVYQAYCGLTCEEVNGNKVFQGFNGLGDDVIKAVPGVLAIDPGGVGPANGWPNFVSASQAEGLEWDITNVALKKEVQYRPCTFDDFGGQGGIVQGSNNVRLWWPLMYELPGTQWTLTVSYKTLPWMDPANHELATTHQDVWVWKVCADLEHLKNLIDLFHQLPVGSLQVPIINGEALYCELIARVEALQEADPADPQTTADFFDLDMLIENRCITVACGEPTTELGIRNTTENPACCKLQADVEWIMEELGVLFPSK
;
A
#
# COMPACT_ATOMS: atom_id res chain seq x y z
N MET A 1 15.14 -65.75 -9.92
CA MET A 1 15.95 -64.51 -9.80
C MET A 1 15.26 -63.27 -10.36
N LYS A 2 14.90 -63.20 -11.65
CA LYS A 2 14.25 -61.99 -12.23
C LYS A 2 12.97 -61.54 -11.50
N LYS A 3 12.09 -62.47 -11.11
CA LYS A 3 10.84 -62.16 -10.38
C LYS A 3 11.08 -61.57 -8.98
N THR A 4 12.13 -62.00 -8.31
CA THR A 4 12.50 -61.55 -6.95
C THR A 4 13.05 -60.12 -6.98
N ILE A 5 13.83 -59.77 -8.00
CA ILE A 5 14.38 -58.42 -8.19
C ILE A 5 13.26 -57.41 -8.46
N VAL A 6 12.24 -57.77 -9.27
CA VAL A 6 11.09 -56.91 -9.55
C VAL A 6 10.28 -56.63 -8.28
N LEU A 7 10.06 -57.64 -7.42
CA LEU A 7 9.35 -57.46 -6.16
C LEU A 7 10.10 -56.54 -5.19
N ILE A 8 11.43 -56.64 -5.12
CA ILE A 8 12.25 -55.76 -4.28
C ILE A 8 12.21 -54.31 -4.78
N LEU A 9 12.26 -54.09 -6.09
CA LEU A 9 12.14 -52.75 -6.68
C LEU A 9 10.76 -52.12 -6.42
N VAL A 10 9.69 -52.90 -6.55
CA VAL A 10 8.32 -52.42 -6.24
C VAL A 10 8.19 -52.11 -4.75
N ALA A 11 8.73 -52.95 -3.86
CA ALA A 11 8.71 -52.68 -2.42
C ALA A 11 9.51 -51.41 -2.07
N LEU A 12 10.69 -51.22 -2.65
CA LEU A 12 11.48 -49.99 -2.46
C LEU A 12 10.73 -48.76 -2.97
N PHE A 13 10.04 -48.85 -4.11
CA PHE A 13 9.24 -47.75 -4.64
C PHE A 13 8.04 -47.42 -3.74
N VAL A 14 7.31 -48.43 -3.27
CA VAL A 14 6.16 -48.26 -2.37
C VAL A 14 6.57 -47.71 -1.00
N ILE A 15 7.73 -48.11 -0.47
CA ILE A 15 8.25 -47.66 0.83
C ILE A 15 8.89 -46.26 0.73
N SER A 16 9.46 -45.88 -0.42
CA SER A 16 10.06 -44.56 -0.63
C SER A 16 9.05 -43.45 -0.97
N LEU A 17 7.87 -43.81 -1.50
CA LEU A 17 6.79 -42.86 -1.77
C LEU A 17 6.33 -42.05 -0.53
N PRO A 18 6.09 -42.65 0.66
CA PRO A 18 5.72 -41.88 1.85
C PRO A 18 6.86 -41.02 2.40
N ALA A 19 8.13 -41.41 2.23
CA ALA A 19 9.28 -40.60 2.62
C ALA A 19 9.44 -39.34 1.75
N MET A 20 9.00 -39.39 0.48
CA MET A 20 8.95 -38.23 -0.41
C MET A 20 7.64 -37.42 -0.29
N ALA A 21 6.58 -38.01 0.29
CA ALA A 21 5.31 -37.34 0.57
C ALA A 21 5.29 -36.62 1.93
N ALA A 22 6.20 -36.96 2.84
CA ALA A 22 6.61 -36.09 3.95
C ALA A 22 7.46 -34.92 3.45
N ARG A 23 7.01 -34.25 2.37
CA ARG A 23 7.37 -32.86 2.15
C ARG A 23 6.85 -32.14 3.38
N VAL A 24 7.77 -31.58 4.16
CA VAL A 24 7.47 -30.60 5.21
C VAL A 24 6.37 -29.71 4.65
N ILE A 25 5.14 -29.86 5.18
CA ILE A 25 3.99 -29.11 4.71
C ILE A 25 4.25 -27.69 5.19
N ASN A 26 4.89 -26.90 4.34
CA ASN A 26 5.07 -25.48 4.56
C ASN A 26 3.70 -24.84 4.29
N LYS A 27 2.82 -24.86 5.29
CA LYS A 27 1.50 -24.25 5.19
C LYS A 27 1.69 -22.75 5.40
N PRO A 28 1.44 -21.91 4.38
CA PRO A 28 1.51 -20.47 4.57
C PRO A 28 0.46 -20.06 5.61
N ILE A 29 0.86 -19.11 6.45
CA ILE A 29 0.01 -18.42 7.42
C ILE A 29 -0.34 -17.07 6.76
N PRO A 30 -1.46 -16.98 6.04
CA PRO A 30 -1.88 -15.73 5.44
C PRO A 30 -2.42 -14.79 6.52
N HIS A 31 -2.03 -13.52 6.43
CA HIS A 31 -2.63 -12.42 7.18
C HIS A 31 -3.61 -11.66 6.28
N ASP A 32 -4.64 -11.05 6.89
CA ASP A 32 -5.59 -10.24 6.15
C ASP A 32 -4.88 -9.01 5.53
N PRO A 33 -5.23 -8.62 4.29
CA PRO A 33 -4.64 -7.44 3.67
C PRO A 33 -4.89 -6.16 4.49
N ILE A 34 -3.83 -5.39 4.69
CA ILE A 34 -3.88 -4.11 5.41
C ILE A 34 -3.98 -2.99 4.38
N CYS A 35 -5.04 -2.18 4.48
CA CYS A 35 -5.14 -0.95 3.70
C CYS A 35 -4.15 0.09 4.21
N VAL A 36 -3.39 0.67 3.29
CA VAL A 36 -2.54 1.85 3.52
C VAL A 36 -2.94 2.95 2.55
N TYR A 37 -2.75 4.19 2.96
CA TYR A 37 -3.26 5.35 2.23
C TYR A 37 -2.16 6.34 1.85
N GLN A 38 -2.39 7.07 0.76
CA GLN A 38 -1.42 8.01 0.17
C GLN A 38 -1.20 9.28 0.99
N ALA A 39 -2.22 9.71 1.69
CA ALA A 39 -2.22 10.89 2.53
C ALA A 39 -3.05 10.59 3.76
N TYR A 40 -2.54 10.98 4.92
CA TYR A 40 -3.27 10.92 6.18
C TYR A 40 -3.56 12.35 6.63
N CYS A 41 -4.51 12.51 7.52
CA CYS A 41 -4.69 13.81 8.14
C CYS A 41 -3.41 14.25 8.88
N GLY A 42 -3.11 15.54 8.80
CA GLY A 42 -1.99 16.14 9.50
C GLY A 42 -2.22 16.28 11.00
N LEU A 43 -1.30 16.99 11.67
CA LEU A 43 -1.36 17.32 13.10
C LEU A 43 -2.62 18.10 13.52
N THR A 44 -3.48 18.45 12.58
CA THR A 44 -4.69 19.26 12.74
C THR A 44 -5.94 18.44 13.00
N CYS A 45 -5.90 17.13 12.74
CA CYS A 45 -6.95 16.21 13.21
C CYS A 45 -6.81 15.83 14.69
N GLU A 46 -5.70 16.21 15.33
CA GLU A 46 -5.51 16.10 16.77
C GLU A 46 -5.32 17.52 17.37
N GLU A 47 -6.27 17.96 18.19
CA GLU A 47 -6.47 19.37 18.61
C GLU A 47 -5.29 20.07 19.32
N VAL A 48 -4.17 19.40 19.60
CA VAL A 48 -3.28 19.82 20.69
C VAL A 48 -2.03 20.57 20.24
N ASN A 49 -1.55 20.48 18.98
CA ASN A 49 -0.32 21.18 18.56
C ASN A 49 -0.23 21.47 17.05
N GLY A 50 -1.11 22.33 16.52
CA GLY A 50 -1.08 22.74 15.12
C GLY A 50 -0.15 23.92 14.80
N ASN A 51 0.43 23.92 13.59
CA ASN A 51 1.17 25.06 13.03
C ASN A 51 0.18 26.10 12.52
N LYS A 52 -0.05 27.23 13.21
CA LYS A 52 -1.04 28.24 12.82
C LYS A 52 -0.59 29.12 11.64
N VAL A 53 -1.54 29.53 10.78
CA VAL A 53 -1.33 30.52 9.72
C VAL A 53 -1.31 31.93 10.32
N PHE A 54 -0.45 32.82 9.83
CA PHE A 54 -0.53 34.25 10.18
C PHE A 54 -1.52 34.98 9.27
N GLN A 55 -2.64 35.47 9.83
CA GLN A 55 -3.66 36.26 9.12
C GLN A 55 -3.37 37.78 9.20
N GLY A 56 -2.13 38.17 9.53
CA GLY A 56 -1.75 39.56 9.70
C GLY A 56 -2.44 40.21 10.90
N PHE A 57 -3.17 41.32 10.67
CA PHE A 57 -3.85 42.07 11.74
C PHE A 57 -4.99 41.29 12.41
N ASN A 58 -5.50 40.25 11.76
CA ASN A 58 -6.52 39.36 12.30
C ASN A 58 -5.94 38.27 13.22
N GLY A 59 -4.61 38.26 13.43
CA GLY A 59 -3.94 37.35 14.36
C GLY A 59 -3.54 36.02 13.71
N LEU A 60 -3.67 34.95 14.48
CA LEU A 60 -3.41 33.58 14.03
C LEU A 60 -4.70 32.98 13.48
N GLY A 61 -4.62 32.41 12.29
CA GLY A 61 -5.68 31.64 11.65
C GLY A 61 -5.56 30.15 11.93
N ASP A 62 -6.30 29.38 11.14
CA ASP A 62 -6.29 27.92 11.18
C ASP A 62 -4.90 27.35 10.86
N ASP A 63 -4.76 26.06 11.07
CA ASP A 63 -3.48 25.39 10.87
C ASP A 63 -3.06 25.27 9.40
N VAL A 64 -1.75 25.27 9.20
CA VAL A 64 -1.07 25.31 7.90
C VAL A 64 -1.02 23.93 7.23
N ILE A 65 -0.95 22.85 8.02
CA ILE A 65 -0.73 21.48 7.51
C ILE A 65 -1.98 20.66 7.77
N LYS A 66 -2.82 20.48 6.75
CA LYS A 66 -4.09 19.74 6.86
C LYS A 66 -3.90 18.25 6.61
N ALA A 67 -2.91 17.89 5.80
CA ALA A 67 -2.60 16.51 5.47
C ALA A 67 -1.09 16.28 5.41
N VAL A 68 -0.67 15.02 5.60
CA VAL A 68 0.72 14.58 5.50
C VAL A 68 0.84 13.40 4.53
N PRO A 69 1.97 13.26 3.82
CA PRO A 69 2.20 12.10 2.95
C PRO A 69 2.18 10.80 3.75
N GLY A 70 1.48 9.81 3.23
CA GLY A 70 1.53 8.45 3.74
C GLY A 70 2.85 7.77 3.41
N VAL A 71 3.32 6.95 4.35
CA VAL A 71 4.51 6.11 4.18
C VAL A 71 4.17 4.71 4.65
N LEU A 72 4.30 3.72 3.78
CA LEU A 72 4.37 2.33 4.22
C LEU A 72 5.76 2.14 4.79
N ALA A 73 5.86 1.80 6.08
CA ALA A 73 7.11 1.46 6.74
C ALA A 73 6.97 0.08 7.37
N ILE A 74 7.96 -0.78 7.10
CA ILE A 74 8.06 -2.14 7.62
C ILE A 74 9.19 -2.14 8.64
N ASP A 75 8.85 -2.22 9.92
CA ASP A 75 9.84 -2.40 10.97
C ASP A 75 10.04 -3.89 11.25
N PRO A 76 11.19 -4.49 10.84
CA PRO A 76 11.47 -5.89 11.14
C PRO A 76 11.52 -6.15 12.66
N GLY A 77 11.79 -5.13 13.47
CA GLY A 77 11.98 -5.18 14.91
C GLY A 77 13.45 -5.42 15.30
N GLY A 78 13.93 -4.66 16.30
CA GLY A 78 15.15 -4.78 17.12
C GLY A 78 16.45 -5.43 16.59
N VAL A 79 17.61 -4.90 17.01
CA VAL A 79 18.94 -5.50 16.78
C VAL A 79 19.18 -6.67 17.75
N GLY A 80 18.57 -7.82 17.48
CA GLY A 80 19.00 -9.11 18.05
C GLY A 80 20.24 -9.64 17.32
N PRO A 81 20.94 -10.67 17.83
CA PRO A 81 22.16 -11.21 17.23
C PRO A 81 21.98 -11.78 15.81
N ALA A 82 20.75 -11.79 15.28
CA ALA A 82 20.44 -12.00 13.88
C ALA A 82 19.39 -10.98 13.44
N ASN A 83 19.52 -10.49 12.20
CA ASN A 83 18.56 -9.67 11.45
C ASN A 83 17.20 -10.43 11.27
N GLY A 84 16.50 -10.69 12.36
CA GLY A 84 15.62 -11.87 12.51
C GLY A 84 14.13 -11.62 12.33
N TRP A 85 13.71 -10.48 11.79
CA TRP A 85 12.30 -10.14 11.51
C TRP A 85 11.32 -10.54 12.64
N PRO A 86 11.64 -10.28 13.92
CA PRO A 86 10.82 -10.74 15.05
C PRO A 86 9.36 -10.29 14.97
N ASN A 87 9.07 -9.13 14.40
CA ASN A 87 7.69 -8.64 14.30
C ASN A 87 6.81 -9.46 13.32
N PHE A 88 7.40 -10.38 12.55
CA PHE A 88 6.73 -11.07 11.44
C PHE A 88 6.79 -12.62 11.55
N VAL A 89 7.06 -13.15 12.75
CA VAL A 89 7.12 -14.60 13.03
C VAL A 89 5.99 -15.05 13.97
N SER A 90 4.75 -15.04 13.48
CA SER A 90 3.57 -15.18 14.34
C SER A 90 3.48 -16.53 15.08
N ALA A 91 3.76 -17.65 14.41
CA ALA A 91 3.61 -18.98 15.00
C ALA A 91 4.61 -19.24 16.12
N SER A 92 5.89 -18.88 15.91
CA SER A 92 6.92 -19.08 16.93
C SER A 92 6.67 -18.24 18.18
N GLN A 93 6.18 -17.01 18.01
CA GLN A 93 5.85 -16.14 19.12
C GLN A 93 4.65 -16.64 19.93
N ALA A 94 3.62 -17.17 19.26
CA ALA A 94 2.46 -17.73 19.93
C ALA A 94 2.82 -18.93 20.82
N GLU A 95 3.81 -19.73 20.41
CA GLU A 95 4.24 -20.94 21.13
C GLU A 95 5.45 -20.69 22.06
N GLY A 96 6.04 -19.49 22.05
CA GLY A 96 7.23 -19.17 22.83
C GLY A 96 8.48 -19.97 22.44
N LEU A 97 8.52 -20.47 21.19
CA LEU A 97 9.63 -21.26 20.66
C LEU A 97 10.73 -20.36 20.12
N GLU A 98 11.97 -20.87 20.09
CA GLU A 98 13.05 -20.23 19.36
C GLU A 98 12.89 -20.44 17.84
N TRP A 99 13.31 -19.46 17.04
CA TRP A 99 13.22 -19.50 15.58
C TRP A 99 14.49 -19.06 14.88
N ASP A 100 14.63 -19.49 13.63
CA ASP A 100 15.66 -19.01 12.71
C ASP A 100 15.04 -18.63 11.36
N ILE A 101 15.31 -17.40 10.90
CA ILE A 101 14.80 -16.90 9.61
C ILE A 101 15.61 -17.53 8.48
N THR A 102 14.92 -18.22 7.59
CA THR A 102 15.54 -18.89 6.44
C THR A 102 15.50 -18.04 5.18
N ASN A 103 14.43 -17.26 4.99
CA ASN A 103 14.27 -16.42 3.82
C ASN A 103 13.30 -15.28 4.12
N VAL A 104 13.56 -14.13 3.51
CA VAL A 104 12.61 -13.02 3.45
C VAL A 104 12.52 -12.57 2.00
N ALA A 105 11.30 -12.51 1.49
CA ALA A 105 11.01 -12.04 0.16
C ALA A 105 9.92 -10.98 0.23
N LEU A 106 10.13 -9.85 -0.43
CA LEU A 106 9.10 -8.84 -0.61
C LEU A 106 8.80 -8.69 -2.10
N LYS A 107 7.53 -8.76 -2.45
CA LYS A 107 7.03 -8.57 -3.81
C LYS A 107 6.11 -7.34 -3.83
N LYS A 108 6.45 -6.33 -4.63
CA LYS A 108 5.54 -5.22 -4.95
C LYS A 108 4.84 -5.52 -6.28
N GLU A 109 3.52 -5.37 -6.35
CA GLU A 109 2.71 -5.53 -7.56
C GLU A 109 1.86 -4.28 -7.76
N VAL A 110 1.83 -3.76 -8.99
CA VAL A 110 0.97 -2.63 -9.35
C VAL A 110 -0.13 -3.20 -10.24
N GLN A 111 -1.37 -3.22 -9.74
CA GLN A 111 -2.52 -3.63 -10.52
C GLN A 111 -3.16 -2.37 -11.09
N TYR A 112 -3.30 -2.34 -12.41
CA TYR A 112 -4.05 -1.33 -13.16
C TYR A 112 -3.38 0.06 -13.33
N ARG A 113 -3.60 0.65 -14.51
CA ARG A 113 -3.23 2.04 -14.85
C ARG A 113 -4.34 2.59 -15.75
N PRO A 114 -5.22 3.47 -15.26
CA PRO A 114 -6.11 4.21 -16.14
C PRO A 114 -5.36 5.30 -16.91
N CYS A 115 -4.20 5.72 -16.40
CA CYS A 115 -3.44 6.82 -16.98
C CYS A 115 -2.28 6.37 -17.86
N THR A 116 -2.14 7.02 -19.02
CA THR A 116 -1.15 6.72 -20.06
C THR A 116 0.27 7.20 -19.73
N PHE A 117 0.49 7.84 -18.58
CA PHE A 117 1.84 8.19 -18.14
C PHE A 117 2.61 6.91 -17.79
N ASP A 118 3.69 6.67 -18.53
CA ASP A 118 4.62 5.55 -18.30
C ASP A 118 5.31 5.63 -16.91
N ASP A 119 5.14 6.73 -16.17
CA ASP A 119 5.99 7.15 -15.05
C ASP A 119 5.65 6.59 -13.66
N PHE A 120 4.50 5.93 -13.44
CA PHE A 120 4.13 5.36 -12.12
C PHE A 120 4.92 4.09 -11.71
N GLY A 121 6.15 3.93 -12.20
CA GLY A 121 6.98 2.75 -11.95
C GLY A 121 6.49 1.56 -12.78
N GLY A 122 7.27 1.18 -13.80
CA GLY A 122 6.87 0.26 -14.88
C GLY A 122 6.13 -1.00 -14.44
N GLN A 123 5.32 -1.57 -15.36
CA GLN A 123 4.68 -2.87 -15.16
C GLN A 123 5.72 -3.92 -14.76
N GLY A 124 5.54 -4.52 -13.58
CA GLY A 124 6.44 -5.59 -13.13
C GLY A 124 6.45 -5.75 -11.62
N GLY A 125 6.54 -7.00 -11.18
CA GLY A 125 6.75 -7.31 -9.77
C GLY A 125 8.18 -7.02 -9.36
N ILE A 126 8.42 -6.07 -8.44
CA ILE A 126 9.75 -5.95 -7.83
C ILE A 126 9.84 -7.01 -6.74
N VAL A 127 10.71 -7.99 -6.93
CA VAL A 127 11.02 -9.01 -5.91
C VAL A 127 12.38 -8.70 -5.30
N GLN A 128 12.41 -8.50 -3.98
CA GLN A 128 13.64 -8.29 -3.22
C GLN A 128 13.87 -9.45 -2.28
N GLY A 129 15.12 -9.91 -2.20
CA GLY A 129 15.55 -11.04 -1.36
C GLY A 129 16.38 -10.63 -0.13
N SER A 130 16.54 -11.61 0.76
CA SER A 130 16.96 -11.58 2.17
C SER A 130 17.88 -10.47 2.69
N ASN A 131 18.88 -9.98 1.95
CA ASN A 131 19.86 -9.05 2.52
C ASN A 131 19.59 -7.57 2.25
N ASN A 132 18.67 -7.23 1.34
CA ASN A 132 18.42 -5.82 0.95
C ASN A 132 16.94 -5.58 0.60
N VAL A 133 16.04 -6.03 1.48
CA VAL A 133 14.62 -5.65 1.36
C VAL A 133 14.50 -4.18 1.77
N ARG A 134 14.03 -3.34 0.84
CA ARG A 134 13.60 -1.97 1.12
C ARG A 134 12.52 -2.03 2.20
N LEU A 135 12.55 -1.12 3.15
CA LEU A 135 11.64 -1.16 4.31
C LEU A 135 10.63 -0.03 4.31
N TRP A 136 10.65 0.86 3.32
CA TRP A 136 9.71 1.97 3.28
C TRP A 136 9.39 2.46 1.87
N TRP A 137 8.15 2.92 1.65
CA TRP A 137 7.67 3.52 0.40
C TRP A 137 6.87 4.78 0.68
N PRO A 138 7.16 5.89 0.00
CA PRO A 138 6.27 7.05 -0.02
C PRO A 138 5.02 6.69 -0.83
N LEU A 139 3.85 6.70 -0.18
CA LEU A 139 2.62 6.20 -0.79
C LEU A 139 1.97 7.21 -1.73
N MET A 140 2.26 8.50 -1.60
CA MET A 140 1.74 9.54 -2.50
C MET A 140 2.04 9.30 -3.99
N TYR A 141 3.03 8.46 -4.32
CA TYR A 141 3.42 8.10 -5.67
C TYR A 141 2.90 6.72 -6.12
N GLU A 142 2.06 6.07 -5.31
CA GLU A 142 1.60 4.70 -5.53
C GLU A 142 0.12 4.70 -5.84
N LEU A 143 -0.30 4.08 -6.95
CA LEU A 143 -1.71 4.01 -7.36
C LEU A 143 -2.50 3.11 -6.40
N PRO A 144 -3.82 3.36 -6.21
CA PRO A 144 -4.70 2.42 -5.51
C PRO A 144 -4.61 1.04 -6.16
N GLY A 145 -4.71 0.00 -5.34
CA GLY A 145 -4.50 -1.39 -5.77
C GLY A 145 -3.04 -1.84 -5.82
N THR A 146 -2.07 -0.93 -5.69
CA THR A 146 -0.66 -1.31 -5.51
C THR A 146 -0.51 -2.14 -4.23
N GLN A 147 0.12 -3.30 -4.34
CA GLN A 147 0.23 -4.28 -3.26
C GLN A 147 1.70 -4.61 -2.94
N TRP A 148 2.02 -4.72 -1.65
CA TRP A 148 3.27 -5.30 -1.16
C TRP A 148 2.96 -6.60 -0.43
N THR A 149 3.61 -7.68 -0.84
CA THR A 149 3.49 -9.00 -0.23
C THR A 149 4.83 -9.39 0.38
N LEU A 150 4.92 -9.38 1.71
CA LEU A 150 6.08 -9.85 2.47
C LEU A 150 5.87 -11.31 2.83
N THR A 151 6.83 -12.14 2.45
CA THR A 151 6.91 -13.54 2.81
C THR A 151 8.11 -13.76 3.70
N VAL A 152 7.88 -14.13 4.95
CA VAL A 152 8.92 -14.48 5.93
C VAL A 152 8.87 -15.98 6.14
N SER A 153 9.94 -16.68 5.74
CA SER A 153 10.08 -18.12 5.94
C SER A 153 11.07 -18.39 7.07
N TYR A 154 10.68 -19.18 8.06
CA TYR A 154 11.50 -19.48 9.23
C TYR A 154 11.28 -20.91 9.70
N LYS A 155 12.19 -21.38 10.55
CA LYS A 155 12.10 -22.68 11.19
C LYS A 155 12.00 -22.49 12.69
N THR A 156 11.10 -23.22 13.34
CA THR A 156 11.15 -23.39 14.79
C THR A 156 12.30 -24.35 15.10
N LEU A 157 13.15 -23.95 16.06
CA LEU A 157 14.22 -24.81 16.52
C LEU A 157 13.61 -25.88 17.42
N PRO A 158 14.01 -27.16 17.26
CA PRO A 158 13.50 -28.21 18.12
C PRO A 158 13.89 -27.87 19.56
N TRP A 159 12.89 -27.72 20.43
CA TRP A 159 13.14 -27.65 21.86
C TRP A 159 13.90 -28.92 22.23
N MET A 160 15.07 -28.80 22.86
CA MET A 160 15.81 -29.96 23.34
C MET A 160 15.07 -30.59 24.52
N ASP A 161 13.92 -31.21 24.29
CA ASP A 161 13.36 -32.22 25.18
C ASP A 161 13.95 -33.59 24.76
N PRO A 162 14.82 -34.20 25.58
CA PRO A 162 15.39 -35.52 25.29
C PRO A 162 14.34 -36.64 25.12
N ALA A 163 13.10 -36.42 25.59
CA ALA A 163 12.02 -37.40 25.54
C ALA A 163 11.11 -37.25 24.30
N ASN A 164 10.97 -36.04 23.75
CA ASN A 164 10.09 -35.71 22.63
C ASN A 164 10.87 -34.94 21.58
N HIS A 165 11.44 -35.66 20.60
CA HIS A 165 12.02 -35.05 19.41
C HIS A 165 10.90 -34.46 18.54
N GLU A 166 10.39 -33.27 18.90
CA GLU A 166 9.55 -32.51 17.99
C GLU A 166 10.41 -32.05 16.81
N LEU A 167 9.97 -32.38 15.60
CA LEU A 167 10.69 -32.04 14.38
C LEU A 167 10.63 -30.52 14.18
N ALA A 168 11.78 -29.91 13.85
CA ALA A 168 11.85 -28.53 13.41
C ALA A 168 10.78 -28.27 12.33
N THR A 169 9.82 -27.39 12.62
CA THR A 169 8.73 -27.10 11.70
C THR A 169 9.09 -25.86 10.90
N THR A 170 8.85 -25.90 9.59
CA THR A 170 9.04 -24.73 8.72
C THR A 170 7.72 -23.99 8.60
N HIS A 171 7.77 -22.68 8.83
CA HIS A 171 6.64 -21.77 8.76
C HIS A 171 6.89 -20.72 7.67
N GLN A 172 5.80 -20.21 7.12
CA GLN A 172 5.82 -19.12 6.16
C GLN A 172 4.70 -18.14 6.49
N ASP A 173 5.06 -16.99 7.05
CA ASP A 173 4.14 -15.87 7.28
C ASP A 173 4.03 -15.02 6.02
N VAL A 174 2.80 -14.71 5.60
CA VAL A 174 2.52 -13.92 4.40
C VAL A 174 1.70 -12.68 4.78
N TRP A 175 2.34 -11.52 4.71
CA TRP A 175 1.76 -10.22 5.03
C TRP A 175 1.49 -9.44 3.76
N VAL A 176 0.33 -8.80 3.68
CA VAL A 176 -0.10 -8.05 2.49
C VAL A 176 -0.49 -6.64 2.91
N TRP A 177 0.12 -5.63 2.29
CA TRP A 177 -0.33 -4.24 2.34
C TRP A 177 -0.83 -3.83 0.97
N LYS A 178 -1.94 -3.11 0.90
CA LYS A 178 -2.57 -2.65 -0.34
C LYS A 178 -2.84 -1.16 -0.24
N VAL A 179 -2.48 -0.39 -1.25
CA VAL A 179 -2.91 1.01 -1.36
C VAL A 179 -4.42 0.99 -1.59
N CYS A 180 -5.16 1.57 -0.65
CA CYS A 180 -6.60 1.75 -0.75
C CYS A 180 -6.89 3.23 -0.96
N ALA A 181 -8.03 3.53 -1.56
CA ALA A 181 -8.57 4.89 -1.65
C ALA A 181 -10.01 4.88 -1.13
N ASP A 182 -10.33 5.89 -0.33
CA ASP A 182 -11.68 6.23 0.11
C ASP A 182 -11.83 7.76 0.07
N LEU A 183 -13.05 8.26 0.29
CA LEU A 183 -13.33 9.69 0.19
C LEU A 183 -12.59 10.53 1.25
N GLU A 184 -12.34 9.98 2.45
CA GLU A 184 -11.58 10.68 3.49
C GLU A 184 -10.12 10.86 3.07
N HIS A 185 -9.49 9.81 2.58
CA HIS A 185 -8.09 9.85 2.16
C HIS A 185 -7.92 10.58 0.82
N LEU A 186 -8.93 10.60 -0.06
CA LEU A 186 -8.97 11.47 -1.24
C LEU A 186 -9.00 12.94 -0.85
N LYS A 187 -9.82 13.32 0.15
CA LYS A 187 -9.83 14.67 0.71
C LYS A 187 -8.46 15.06 1.27
N ASN A 188 -7.85 14.18 2.07
CA ASN A 188 -6.50 14.39 2.61
C ASN A 188 -5.47 14.54 1.48
N LEU A 189 -5.61 13.81 0.38
CA LEU A 189 -4.70 13.93 -0.77
C LEU A 189 -4.85 15.27 -1.50
N ILE A 190 -6.08 15.75 -1.67
CA ILE A 190 -6.35 17.09 -2.23
C ILE A 190 -5.74 18.17 -1.34
N ASP A 191 -5.95 18.09 -0.02
CA ASP A 191 -5.32 18.97 0.97
C ASP A 191 -3.79 18.94 0.87
N LEU A 192 -3.22 17.72 0.76
CA LEU A 192 -1.78 17.54 0.62
C LEU A 192 -1.26 18.17 -0.68
N PHE A 193 -1.93 17.98 -1.81
CA PHE A 193 -1.53 18.58 -3.09
C PHE A 193 -1.72 20.09 -3.15
N HIS A 194 -2.64 20.64 -2.38
CA HIS A 194 -2.76 22.09 -2.19
C HIS A 194 -1.64 22.68 -1.33
N GLN A 195 -0.94 21.84 -0.55
CA GLN A 195 0.13 22.27 0.37
C GLN A 195 1.55 21.92 -0.13
N LEU A 196 1.68 20.87 -0.95
CA LEU A 196 2.96 20.40 -1.45
C LEU A 196 3.43 21.18 -2.68
N PRO A 197 4.66 21.73 -2.66
CA PRO A 197 5.21 22.41 -3.82
C PRO A 197 5.62 21.42 -4.92
N VAL A 198 5.49 21.83 -6.18
CA VAL A 198 6.04 21.11 -7.33
C VAL A 198 7.52 21.44 -7.49
N GLY A 199 8.37 20.46 -7.22
CA GLY A 199 9.82 20.57 -7.40
C GLY A 199 10.40 21.81 -6.69
N SER A 200 11.21 22.59 -7.40
CA SER A 200 11.81 23.83 -6.88
C SER A 200 10.96 25.08 -7.08
N LEU A 201 9.79 24.98 -7.72
CA LEU A 201 8.96 26.13 -8.09
C LEU A 201 8.28 26.80 -6.89
N GLN A 202 8.20 26.11 -5.74
CA GLN A 202 7.50 26.59 -4.53
C GLN A 202 6.02 26.95 -4.77
N VAL A 203 5.44 26.46 -5.87
CA VAL A 203 4.01 26.57 -6.18
C VAL A 203 3.34 25.24 -5.86
N PRO A 204 2.19 25.22 -5.18
CA PRO A 204 1.45 23.99 -4.92
C PRO A 204 1.10 23.19 -6.18
N ILE A 205 0.93 21.88 -6.01
CA ILE A 205 0.47 20.96 -7.07
C ILE A 205 -0.93 21.36 -7.54
N ILE A 206 -1.86 21.58 -6.62
CA ILE A 206 -3.15 22.19 -6.91
C ILE A 206 -3.01 23.70 -6.69
N ASN A 207 -3.02 24.46 -7.78
CA ASN A 207 -2.85 25.91 -7.75
C ASN A 207 -4.18 26.61 -8.03
N GLY A 208 -4.70 27.34 -7.05
CA GLY A 208 -5.91 28.15 -7.18
C GLY A 208 -6.98 27.81 -6.13
N GLU A 209 -7.23 28.74 -5.22
CA GLU A 209 -8.11 28.55 -4.07
C GLU A 209 -9.54 28.12 -4.47
N ALA A 210 -10.11 28.74 -5.52
CA ALA A 210 -11.46 28.40 -5.96
C ALA A 210 -11.59 26.94 -6.44
N LEU A 211 -10.57 26.42 -7.12
CA LEU A 211 -10.54 25.01 -7.55
C LEU A 211 -10.39 24.09 -6.34
N TYR A 212 -9.49 24.42 -5.42
CA TYR A 212 -9.32 23.66 -4.18
C TYR A 212 -10.63 23.58 -3.39
N CYS A 213 -11.31 24.71 -3.16
CA CYS A 213 -12.61 24.72 -2.48
C CYS A 213 -13.67 23.89 -3.22
N GLU A 214 -13.70 23.96 -4.56
CA GLU A 214 -14.65 23.18 -5.35
C GLU A 214 -14.40 21.67 -5.23
N LEU A 215 -13.13 21.24 -5.29
CA LEU A 215 -12.75 19.82 -5.13
C LEU A 215 -13.13 19.31 -3.73
N ILE A 216 -12.80 20.06 -2.67
CA ILE A 216 -13.14 19.68 -1.30
C ILE A 216 -14.66 19.59 -1.11
N ALA A 217 -15.41 20.59 -1.57
CA ALA A 217 -16.86 20.60 -1.44
C ALA A 217 -17.53 19.41 -2.13
N ARG A 218 -17.02 18.97 -3.30
CA ARG A 218 -17.53 17.80 -4.01
C ARG A 218 -17.23 16.50 -3.26
N VAL A 219 -16.02 16.36 -2.73
CA VAL A 219 -15.66 15.16 -1.93
C VAL A 219 -16.49 15.10 -0.65
N GLU A 220 -16.70 16.22 0.04
CA GLU A 220 -17.56 16.28 1.23
C GLU A 220 -19.01 15.94 0.89
N ALA A 221 -19.55 16.45 -0.22
CA ALA A 221 -20.89 16.08 -0.66
C ALA A 221 -21.02 14.57 -0.94
N LEU A 222 -20.00 13.96 -1.56
CA LEU A 222 -19.96 12.51 -1.80
C LEU A 222 -19.85 11.70 -0.50
N GLN A 223 -19.20 12.22 0.55
CA GLN A 223 -19.11 11.55 1.86
C GLN A 223 -20.47 11.45 2.55
N GLU A 224 -21.36 12.40 2.29
CA GLU A 224 -22.72 12.44 2.84
C GLU A 224 -23.76 11.73 1.94
N ALA A 225 -23.39 11.38 0.71
CA ALA A 225 -24.29 10.82 -0.28
C ALA A 225 -24.52 9.31 -0.08
N ASP A 226 -25.70 8.82 -0.47
CA ASP A 226 -26.01 7.39 -0.47
C ASP A 226 -25.41 6.74 -1.73
N PRO A 227 -24.47 5.78 -1.63
CA PRO A 227 -23.87 5.13 -2.80
C PRO A 227 -24.90 4.39 -3.67
N ALA A 228 -26.11 4.10 -3.16
CA ALA A 228 -27.20 3.52 -3.94
C ALA A 228 -27.99 4.55 -4.77
N ASP A 229 -27.80 5.86 -4.54
CA ASP A 229 -28.46 6.92 -5.31
C ASP A 229 -27.78 7.10 -6.69
N PRO A 230 -28.52 7.00 -7.82
CA PRO A 230 -27.99 7.30 -9.13
C PRO A 230 -27.35 8.69 -9.27
N GLN A 231 -27.77 9.66 -8.45
CA GLN A 231 -27.15 10.99 -8.43
C GLN A 231 -25.70 10.92 -7.94
N THR A 232 -25.38 10.07 -6.97
CA THR A 232 -24.01 9.86 -6.49
C THR A 232 -23.10 9.37 -7.60
N THR A 233 -23.58 8.50 -8.49
CA THR A 233 -22.85 8.10 -9.69
C THR A 233 -22.52 9.30 -10.58
N ALA A 234 -23.49 10.18 -10.84
CA ALA A 234 -23.28 11.38 -11.64
C ALA A 234 -22.29 12.35 -10.97
N ASP A 235 -22.39 12.52 -9.65
CA ASP A 235 -21.51 13.40 -8.87
C ASP A 235 -20.06 12.92 -8.90
N PHE A 236 -19.82 11.60 -8.87
CA PHE A 236 -18.49 11.01 -9.08
C PHE A 236 -17.93 11.32 -10.48
N PHE A 237 -18.74 11.17 -11.54
CA PHE A 237 -18.31 11.50 -12.90
C PHE A 237 -18.03 13.00 -13.07
N ASP A 238 -18.82 13.86 -12.43
CA ASP A 238 -18.58 15.30 -12.45
C ASP A 238 -17.29 15.67 -11.70
N LEU A 239 -16.95 14.97 -10.61
CA LEU A 239 -15.66 15.14 -9.91
C LEU A 239 -14.49 14.70 -10.79
N ASP A 240 -14.57 13.52 -11.42
CA ASP A 240 -13.54 13.03 -12.35
C ASP A 240 -13.32 14.00 -13.53
N MET A 241 -14.42 14.44 -14.16
CA MET A 241 -14.39 15.40 -15.25
C MET A 241 -13.85 16.78 -14.80
N LEU A 242 -14.11 17.22 -13.56
CA LEU A 242 -13.51 18.44 -13.01
C LEU A 242 -11.99 18.30 -12.91
N ILE A 243 -11.50 17.15 -12.42
CA ILE A 243 -10.06 16.86 -12.32
C ILE A 243 -9.42 16.88 -13.71
N GLU A 244 -10.02 16.20 -14.69
CA GLU A 244 -9.51 16.13 -16.06
C GLU A 244 -9.44 17.53 -16.70
N ASN A 245 -10.53 18.31 -16.62
CA ASN A 245 -10.61 19.65 -17.23
C ASN A 245 -9.70 20.69 -16.57
N ARG A 246 -9.25 20.44 -15.34
CA ARG A 246 -8.35 21.33 -14.59
C ARG A 246 -6.91 20.85 -14.62
N CYS A 247 -6.63 19.79 -15.35
CA CYS A 247 -5.28 19.27 -15.48
C CYS A 247 -4.41 20.17 -16.37
N ILE A 248 -3.22 20.49 -15.87
CA ILE A 248 -2.22 21.29 -16.59
C ILE A 248 -0.96 20.45 -16.73
N THR A 249 -0.58 20.12 -17.96
CA THR A 249 0.71 19.50 -18.25
C THR A 249 1.80 20.56 -18.14
N VAL A 250 2.71 20.40 -17.18
CA VAL A 250 3.82 21.33 -16.96
C VAL A 250 5.15 20.56 -17.01
N ALA A 251 6.15 21.09 -17.71
CA ALA A 251 7.50 20.56 -17.64
C ALA A 251 8.15 20.91 -16.28
N CYS A 252 8.89 19.97 -15.68
CA CYS A 252 9.57 20.20 -14.40
C CYS A 252 10.47 21.46 -14.47
N GLY A 253 10.22 22.43 -13.59
CA GLY A 253 11.06 23.62 -13.44
C GLY A 253 10.62 24.86 -14.23
N GLU A 254 9.52 24.81 -14.99
CA GLU A 254 8.97 26.00 -15.66
C GLU A 254 7.91 26.69 -14.77
N PRO A 255 8.15 27.94 -14.33
CA PRO A 255 7.13 28.70 -13.63
C PRO A 255 6.00 29.04 -14.60
N THR A 256 4.81 28.50 -14.33
CA THR A 256 3.56 28.90 -15.00
C THR A 256 2.64 29.59 -14.00
N THR A 257 1.97 30.63 -14.46
CA THR A 257 0.92 31.36 -13.72
C THR A 257 -0.46 30.72 -13.86
N GLU A 258 -0.57 29.62 -14.62
CA GLU A 258 -1.84 28.93 -14.81
C GLU A 258 -2.34 28.32 -13.51
N LEU A 259 -3.65 28.41 -13.31
CA LEU A 259 -4.38 27.87 -12.16
C LEU A 259 -4.99 26.53 -12.56
N GLY A 260 -4.75 25.49 -11.77
CA GLY A 260 -5.16 24.12 -12.06
C GLY A 260 -4.35 23.09 -11.29
N ILE A 261 -4.49 21.83 -11.70
CA ILE A 261 -3.79 20.67 -11.13
C ILE A 261 -2.56 20.41 -11.99
N ARG A 262 -1.37 20.64 -11.44
CA ARG A 262 -0.12 20.44 -12.16
C ARG A 262 0.15 18.93 -12.29
N ASN A 263 0.27 18.48 -13.53
CA ASN A 263 0.58 17.12 -13.87
C ASN A 263 1.96 17.06 -14.49
N THR A 264 2.91 16.49 -13.77
CA THR A 264 4.30 16.32 -14.22
C THR A 264 4.67 14.84 -14.18
N THR A 265 5.80 14.50 -14.78
CA THR A 265 6.34 13.13 -14.71
C THR A 265 6.75 12.75 -13.28
N GLU A 266 7.23 13.73 -12.49
CA GLU A 266 7.60 13.54 -11.08
C GLU A 266 6.39 13.53 -10.15
N ASN A 267 5.33 14.25 -10.50
CA ASN A 267 4.10 14.35 -9.74
C ASN A 267 2.88 14.32 -10.67
N PRO A 268 2.47 13.11 -11.10
CA PRO A 268 1.32 12.89 -11.98
C PRO A 268 -0.02 13.05 -11.20
N ALA A 269 -0.24 14.24 -10.63
CA ALA A 269 -1.31 14.50 -9.67
C ALA A 269 -2.73 14.34 -10.22
N CYS A 270 -2.98 14.75 -11.48
CA CYS A 270 -4.32 14.55 -12.08
C CYS A 270 -4.60 13.07 -12.21
N CYS A 271 -3.66 12.35 -12.82
CA CYS A 271 -3.75 10.91 -12.99
C CYS A 271 -3.95 10.19 -11.66
N LYS A 272 -3.31 10.70 -10.60
CA LYS A 272 -3.45 10.17 -9.26
C LYS A 272 -4.86 10.36 -8.71
N LEU A 273 -5.38 11.58 -8.76
CA LEU A 273 -6.72 11.89 -8.26
C LEU A 273 -7.80 11.13 -9.05
N GLN A 274 -7.67 11.01 -10.37
CA GLN A 274 -8.60 10.23 -11.19
C GLN A 274 -8.58 8.74 -10.85
N ALA A 275 -7.38 8.14 -10.72
CA ALA A 275 -7.26 6.74 -10.33
C ALA A 275 -7.86 6.46 -8.93
N ASP A 276 -7.71 7.40 -7.99
CA ASP A 276 -8.35 7.32 -6.67
C ASP A 276 -9.88 7.42 -6.79
N VAL A 277 -10.43 8.33 -7.62
CA VAL A 277 -11.87 8.44 -7.86
C VAL A 277 -12.45 7.16 -8.48
N GLU A 278 -11.84 6.64 -9.56
CA GLU A 278 -12.28 5.40 -10.21
C GLU A 278 -12.25 4.20 -9.24
N TRP A 279 -11.19 4.09 -8.44
CA TRP A 279 -11.06 3.05 -7.41
C TRP A 279 -12.21 3.12 -6.40
N ILE A 280 -12.52 4.32 -5.91
CA ILE A 280 -13.60 4.54 -4.95
C ILE A 280 -14.95 4.17 -5.59
N MET A 281 -15.19 4.55 -6.85
CA MET A 281 -16.40 4.18 -7.57
C MET A 281 -16.54 2.66 -7.72
N GLU A 282 -15.45 1.94 -7.95
CA GLU A 282 -15.44 0.47 -8.05
C GLU A 282 -15.74 -0.18 -6.69
N GLU A 283 -15.05 0.23 -5.62
CA GLU A 283 -15.25 -0.31 -4.26
C GLU A 283 -16.65 -0.02 -3.71
N LEU A 284 -17.25 1.12 -4.06
CA LEU A 284 -18.63 1.46 -3.70
C LEU A 284 -19.68 0.78 -4.59
N GLY A 285 -19.27 0.06 -5.65
CA GLY A 285 -20.18 -0.57 -6.61
C GLY A 285 -20.93 0.41 -7.52
N VAL A 286 -20.46 1.67 -7.60
CA VAL A 286 -21.04 2.75 -8.40
C VAL A 286 -20.75 2.55 -9.89
N LEU A 287 -19.53 2.12 -10.22
CA LEU A 287 -19.09 1.95 -11.61
C LEU A 287 -19.70 0.72 -12.29
N PHE A 288 -19.92 -0.34 -11.50
CA PHE A 288 -20.59 -1.56 -11.92
C PHE A 288 -21.63 -1.96 -10.87
N PRO A 289 -22.87 -1.47 -10.95
CA PRO A 289 -23.93 -1.89 -10.05
C PRO A 289 -24.03 -3.41 -10.10
N SER A 290 -23.83 -4.07 -8.96
CA SER A 290 -23.98 -5.52 -8.86
C SER A 290 -25.38 -5.88 -9.41
N LYS A 291 -25.39 -6.66 -10.50
CA LYS A 291 -26.63 -7.07 -11.19
C LYS A 291 -27.64 -7.73 -10.26
#